data_AF-A0A2N0PAH7-F1
#
_entry.id   AF-A0A2N0PAH7-F1
#
_cell.length_a   1.000
_cell.length_b   1.000
_cell.length_c   1.000
_cell.angle_alpha   90.00
_cell.angle_beta   90.00
_cell.angle_gamma   90.00
#
_symmetry.space_group_name_H-M   'P 1'
#
loop_
_entity.id
_entity.type
_entity.pdbx_description
1 polymer ?
#
loop_
_entity_poly.entity_id
_entity_poly.type
_entity_poly.pdbx_seq_one_letter_code
_entity_poly.pdbx_strand_id
1 'polypeptide(L)'
;MTNRINEGKGLQNIRYPEQISNFLTVLASSSPQTYAIFQKNLAGRTIRNIRVQCAQSDLAINNPSICFENMAKFRKFLNSINYDVPIAASSDNTKLEEKLRYSASLNTILGSVLPLQETLVSSYNEIDTIVKKIQANNAIAKYV
;
A
#
# COMPACT_ATOMS: atom_id res chain seq x y z
N MET A 1 -10.33 -27.89 -5.91
CA MET A 1 -10.57 -27.46 -7.31
C MET A 1 -11.26 -28.56 -8.11
N THR A 2 -10.71 -29.79 -8.08
CA THR A 2 -11.27 -31.03 -8.66
C THR A 2 -12.73 -31.28 -8.28
N ASN A 3 -13.11 -31.13 -7.00
CA ASN A 3 -14.50 -31.37 -6.57
C ASN A 3 -15.52 -30.44 -7.24
N ARG A 4 -15.19 -29.16 -7.51
CA ARG A 4 -16.14 -28.23 -8.16
C ARG A 4 -16.30 -28.53 -9.64
N ILE A 5 -15.21 -28.88 -10.32
CA ILE A 5 -15.24 -29.29 -11.73
C ILE A 5 -16.09 -30.57 -11.86
N ASN A 6 -15.90 -31.53 -10.96
CA ASN A 6 -16.69 -32.76 -10.90
C ASN A 6 -18.18 -32.51 -10.60
N GLU A 7 -18.50 -31.44 -9.87
CA GLU A 7 -19.87 -30.99 -9.60
C GLU A 7 -20.47 -30.08 -10.70
N GLY A 8 -19.78 -29.88 -11.83
CA GLY A 8 -20.23 -28.98 -12.91
C GLY A 8 -20.24 -27.50 -12.54
N LYS A 9 -19.62 -27.12 -11.42
CA LYS A 9 -19.57 -25.73 -10.94
C LYS A 9 -18.36 -25.01 -11.51
N GLY A 10 -18.60 -23.80 -12.03
CA GLY A 10 -17.53 -22.90 -12.46
C GLY A 10 -16.59 -22.51 -11.30
N LEU A 11 -15.38 -22.07 -11.66
CA LEU A 11 -14.36 -21.57 -10.74
C LEU A 11 -14.60 -20.09 -10.33
N GLN A 12 -15.76 -19.56 -10.66
CA GLN A 12 -16.16 -18.19 -10.37
C GLN A 12 -16.64 -18.08 -8.92
N ASN A 13 -16.50 -16.88 -8.31
CA ASN A 13 -16.98 -16.56 -6.96
C ASN A 13 -16.51 -17.51 -5.84
N ILE A 14 -15.29 -18.08 -5.97
CA ILE A 14 -14.67 -18.86 -4.90
C ILE A 14 -14.42 -17.94 -3.70
N ARG A 15 -14.98 -18.32 -2.54
CA ARG A 15 -14.66 -17.71 -1.26
C ARG A 15 -13.47 -18.44 -0.65
N TYR A 16 -12.43 -17.70 -0.30
CA TYR A 16 -11.25 -18.23 0.36
C TYR A 16 -11.37 -17.98 1.86
N PRO A 17 -11.01 -18.95 2.71
CA PRO A 17 -10.79 -18.71 4.13
C PRO A 17 -9.80 -17.58 4.35
N GLU A 18 -9.93 -16.86 5.46
CA GLU A 18 -9.09 -15.69 5.77
C GLU A 18 -7.59 -16.03 5.74
N GLN A 19 -7.20 -17.17 6.32
CA GLN A 19 -5.82 -17.63 6.37
C GLN A 19 -5.22 -17.82 4.97
N ILE A 20 -6.00 -18.40 4.05
CA ILE A 20 -5.60 -18.57 2.66
C ILE A 20 -5.54 -17.20 1.97
N SER A 21 -6.51 -16.32 2.23
CA SER A 21 -6.51 -14.95 1.72
C SER A 21 -5.25 -14.19 2.12
N ASN A 22 -4.85 -14.25 3.39
CA ASN A 22 -3.64 -13.59 3.89
C ASN A 22 -2.38 -14.17 3.26
N PHE A 23 -2.31 -15.50 3.13
CA PHE A 23 -1.21 -16.18 2.42
C PHE A 23 -1.10 -15.71 0.95
N LEU A 24 -2.23 -15.67 0.22
CA LEU A 24 -2.25 -15.21 -1.17
C LEU A 24 -1.82 -13.76 -1.30
N THR A 25 -2.23 -12.90 -0.36
CA THR A 25 -1.79 -11.49 -0.31
C THR A 25 -0.28 -11.39 -0.10
N VAL A 26 0.28 -12.13 0.87
CA VAL A 26 1.73 -12.13 1.13
C VAL A 26 2.51 -12.66 -0.08
N LEU A 27 2.04 -13.73 -0.70
CA LEU A 27 2.66 -14.32 -1.89
C LEU A 27 2.62 -13.35 -3.09
N ALA A 28 1.49 -12.69 -3.32
CA ALA A 28 1.34 -11.70 -4.39
C ALA A 28 2.21 -10.46 -4.18
N SER A 29 2.36 -10.02 -2.93
CA SER A 29 3.21 -8.89 -2.56
C SER A 29 4.70 -9.21 -2.61
N SER A 30 5.10 -10.45 -2.30
CA SER A 30 6.52 -10.86 -2.32
C SER A 30 7.02 -11.15 -3.73
N SER A 31 6.20 -11.81 -4.57
CA SER A 31 6.55 -12.10 -5.95
C SER A 31 5.30 -12.25 -6.81
N PRO A 32 4.93 -11.21 -7.59
CA PRO A 32 3.81 -11.28 -8.53
C PRO A 32 3.97 -12.43 -9.55
N GLN A 33 5.21 -12.76 -9.94
CA GLN A 33 5.51 -13.85 -10.85
C GLN A 33 5.26 -15.21 -10.20
N THR A 34 5.74 -15.42 -8.98
CA THR A 34 5.48 -16.66 -8.23
C THR A 34 3.98 -16.82 -7.98
N TYR A 35 3.29 -15.73 -7.64
CA TYR A 35 1.84 -15.73 -7.50
C TYR A 35 1.12 -16.09 -8.81
N ALA A 36 1.58 -15.60 -9.96
CA ALA A 36 0.99 -15.96 -11.25
C ALA A 36 1.12 -17.47 -11.54
N ILE A 37 2.25 -18.09 -11.19
CA ILE A 37 2.44 -19.55 -11.29
C ILE A 37 1.48 -20.28 -10.33
N PHE A 38 1.42 -19.84 -9.07
CA PHE A 38 0.49 -20.38 -8.09
C PHE A 38 -0.96 -20.30 -8.59
N GLN A 39 -1.38 -19.14 -9.09
CA GLN A 39 -2.74 -18.90 -9.55
C GLN A 39 -3.13 -19.81 -10.72
N LYS A 40 -2.21 -20.05 -11.67
CA LYS A 40 -2.44 -20.95 -12.80
C LYS A 40 -2.66 -22.40 -12.37
N ASN A 41 -1.97 -22.85 -11.33
CA ASN A 41 -2.00 -24.25 -10.89
C ASN A 41 -3.05 -24.54 -9.81
N LEU A 42 -3.33 -23.55 -8.94
CA LEU A 42 -4.11 -23.75 -7.72
C LEU A 42 -5.35 -22.85 -7.63
N ALA A 43 -5.70 -22.13 -8.71
CA ALA A 43 -6.80 -21.18 -8.80
C ALA A 43 -6.82 -20.21 -7.61
N GLY A 44 -5.85 -19.30 -7.56
CA GLY A 44 -5.84 -18.19 -6.61
C GLY A 44 -6.79 -17.05 -7.01
N ARG A 45 -6.98 -16.09 -6.10
CA ARG A 45 -7.69 -14.82 -6.38
C ARG A 45 -7.01 -14.07 -7.53
N THR A 46 -7.76 -13.23 -8.23
CA THR A 46 -7.14 -12.31 -9.19
C THR A 46 -6.33 -11.24 -8.46
N ILE A 47 -5.25 -10.75 -9.06
CA ILE A 47 -4.45 -9.63 -8.51
C ILE A 47 -5.34 -8.41 -8.24
N ARG A 48 -6.32 -8.13 -9.10
CA ARG A 48 -7.31 -7.06 -8.89
C ARG A 48 -8.07 -7.26 -7.59
N ASN A 49 -8.56 -8.48 -7.33
CA ASN A 49 -9.32 -8.77 -6.13
C ASN A 49 -8.45 -8.64 -4.86
N ILE A 50 -7.20 -9.10 -4.91
CA ILE A 50 -6.24 -8.90 -3.81
C ILE A 50 -6.05 -7.41 -3.52
N ARG A 51 -5.81 -6.58 -4.55
CA ARG A 51 -5.63 -5.13 -4.38
C ARG A 51 -6.85 -4.47 -3.74
N VAL A 52 -8.06 -4.86 -4.15
CA VAL A 52 -9.31 -4.34 -3.55
C VAL A 52 -9.40 -4.74 -2.08
N GLN A 53 -9.10 -5.99 -1.74
CA GLN A 53 -9.09 -6.43 -0.34
C GLN A 53 -8.05 -5.67 0.49
N CYS A 54 -6.84 -5.47 -0.03
CA CYS A 54 -5.81 -4.70 0.66
C CYS A 54 -6.26 -3.25 0.88
N ALA A 55 -6.85 -2.61 -0.13
CA ALA A 55 -7.34 -1.23 -0.01
C ALA A 55 -8.50 -1.08 1.00
N GLN A 56 -9.28 -2.13 1.21
CA GLN A 56 -10.37 -2.18 2.21
C GLN A 56 -9.91 -2.63 3.60
N SER A 57 -8.65 -3.07 3.73
CA SER A 57 -8.11 -3.56 5.00
C SER A 57 -7.57 -2.44 5.87
N ASP A 58 -7.52 -2.67 7.18
CA ASP A 58 -6.88 -1.77 8.16
C ASP A 58 -5.36 -1.62 7.94
N LEU A 59 -4.76 -2.42 7.05
CA LEU A 59 -3.35 -2.33 6.67
C LEU A 59 -3.11 -1.40 5.47
N ALA A 60 -4.17 -0.84 4.87
CA ALA A 60 -4.03 0.12 3.79
C ALA A 60 -3.28 1.38 4.27
N ILE A 61 -2.20 1.74 3.59
CA ILE A 61 -1.46 2.98 3.87
C ILE A 61 -2.27 4.16 3.32
N ASN A 62 -3.16 4.67 4.15
CA ASN A 62 -4.02 5.82 3.83
C ASN A 62 -3.51 7.12 4.47
N ASN A 63 -2.46 7.04 5.29
CA ASN A 63 -1.82 8.17 5.94
C ASN A 63 -0.29 8.02 5.81
N PRO A 64 0.42 8.98 5.19
CA PRO A 64 1.88 8.95 5.08
C PRO A 64 2.60 9.33 6.39
N SER A 65 1.85 9.74 7.42
CA SER A 65 2.41 10.10 8.73
C SER A 65 2.87 8.87 9.51
N ILE A 66 3.73 9.08 10.51
CA ILE A 66 4.10 8.04 11.47
C ILE A 66 2.82 7.49 12.12
N CYS A 67 2.60 6.19 11.97
CA CYS A 67 1.46 5.50 12.55
C CYS A 67 1.77 5.15 14.01
N PHE A 68 1.15 5.86 14.95
CA PHE A 68 1.32 5.64 16.38
C PHE A 68 0.89 4.23 16.80
N GLU A 69 -0.08 3.64 16.10
CA GLU A 69 -0.52 2.26 16.33
C GLU A 69 0.61 1.26 16.04
N ASN A 70 1.44 1.52 15.03
CA ASN A 70 2.61 0.68 14.75
C ASN A 70 3.65 0.81 15.87
N MET A 71 3.86 2.02 16.40
CA MET A 71 4.74 2.23 17.56
C MET A 71 4.20 1.52 18.81
N ALA A 72 2.88 1.54 19.03
CA ALA A 72 2.23 0.83 20.12
C ALA A 72 2.34 -0.69 19.98
N LYS A 73 2.16 -1.23 18.76
CA LYS A 73 2.37 -2.67 18.45
C LYS A 73 3.83 -3.06 18.69
N PHE A 74 4.77 -2.23 18.25
CA PHE A 74 6.19 -2.44 18.51
C PHE A 74 6.49 -2.46 20.03
N ARG A 75 5.95 -1.51 20.81
CA ARG A 75 6.09 -1.52 22.27
C ARG A 75 5.48 -2.76 22.92
N LYS A 76 4.28 -3.19 22.48
CA LYS A 76 3.66 -4.43 22.96
C LYS A 76 4.54 -5.66 22.70
N PHE A 77 5.16 -5.73 21.52
CA PHE A 77 6.10 -6.79 21.19
C PHE A 77 7.32 -6.78 22.12
N LEU A 78 7.95 -5.62 22.33
CA LEU A 78 9.10 -5.50 23.26
C LEU A 78 8.74 -5.94 24.68
N ASN A 79 7.56 -5.56 25.18
CA ASN A 79 7.09 -6.00 26.49
C ASN A 79 6.94 -7.53 26.56
N SER A 80 6.48 -8.18 25.48
CA SER A 80 6.29 -9.64 25.46
C SER A 80 7.59 -10.44 25.58
N ILE A 81 8.72 -9.81 25.24
CA ILE A 81 10.05 -10.40 25.36
C ILE A 81 10.84 -9.81 26.54
N ASN A 82 10.17 -9.06 27.43
CA ASN A 82 10.77 -8.35 28.57
C ASN A 82 11.97 -7.47 28.19
N TYR A 83 11.92 -6.83 27.02
CA TYR A 83 12.98 -5.96 26.54
C TYR A 83 12.81 -4.54 27.09
N ASP A 84 13.70 -4.15 28.00
CA ASP A 84 13.67 -2.86 28.69
C ASP A 84 14.98 -2.06 28.56
N VAL A 85 15.81 -2.41 27.57
CA VAL A 85 17.05 -1.68 27.28
C VAL A 85 16.80 -0.55 26.26
N PRO A 86 17.71 0.43 26.13
CA PRO A 86 17.54 1.55 25.21
C PRO A 86 17.30 1.11 23.76
N ILE A 87 16.39 1.80 23.09
CA ILE A 87 16.04 1.57 21.69
C ILE A 87 16.72 2.67 20.86
N ALA A 88 17.55 2.28 19.90
CA ALA A 88 18.05 3.19 18.88
C ALA A 88 17.06 3.23 17.70
N ALA A 89 16.65 4.43 17.29
CA ALA A 89 15.87 4.64 16.08
C ALA A 89 16.75 5.29 15.03
N SER A 90 16.77 4.73 13.81
CA SER A 90 17.50 5.27 12.66
C SER A 90 16.53 5.49 11.51
N SER A 91 16.68 6.61 10.82
CA SER A 91 15.99 6.90 9.57
C SER A 91 17.00 7.30 8.52
N ASP A 92 16.79 6.86 7.29
CA ASP A 92 17.43 7.41 6.10
C ASP A 92 16.35 7.83 5.11
N ASN A 93 16.71 8.73 4.20
CA ASN A 93 15.84 9.12 3.12
C ASN A 93 16.24 8.35 1.87
N THR A 94 15.27 7.68 1.25
CA THR A 94 15.50 7.02 -0.04
C THR A 94 15.48 8.07 -1.13
N LYS A 95 16.52 8.12 -1.97
CA LYS A 95 16.53 8.99 -3.15
C LYS A 95 15.42 8.57 -4.11
N LEU A 96 14.51 9.50 -4.39
CA LEU A 96 13.40 9.30 -5.33
C LEU A 96 13.72 9.94 -6.69
N GLU A 97 13.03 9.44 -7.72
CA GLU A 97 12.99 10.10 -9.04
C GLU A 97 12.21 11.42 -8.93
N GLU A 98 12.74 12.51 -9.51
CA GLU A 98 12.08 13.82 -9.49
C GLU A 98 10.80 13.79 -10.35
N LYS A 99 9.65 13.56 -9.71
CA LYS A 99 8.38 13.42 -10.43
C LYS A 99 7.18 13.79 -9.58
N LEU A 100 6.26 14.57 -10.17
CA LEU A 100 4.94 14.83 -9.61
C LEU A 100 3.97 13.71 -9.97
N ARG A 101 3.19 13.25 -9.00
CA ARG A 101 2.14 12.24 -9.20
C ARG A 101 0.90 12.60 -8.42
N TYR A 102 -0.25 12.62 -9.08
CA TYR A 102 -1.52 12.71 -8.38
C TYR A 102 -1.86 11.36 -7.72
N SER A 103 -2.17 11.40 -6.43
CA SER A 103 -2.69 10.26 -5.68
C SER A 103 -4.18 10.45 -5.41
N ALA A 104 -5.02 9.64 -6.05
CA ALA A 104 -6.46 9.65 -5.84
C ALA A 104 -6.88 9.14 -4.44
N SER A 105 -6.06 8.29 -3.80
CA SER A 105 -6.36 7.82 -2.44
C SER A 105 -6.10 8.88 -1.38
N LEU A 106 -5.11 9.76 -1.63
CA LEU A 106 -4.73 10.84 -0.72
C LEU A 106 -5.27 12.20 -1.16
N ASN A 107 -5.97 12.26 -2.30
CA ASN A 107 -6.41 13.48 -2.98
C ASN A 107 -5.31 14.56 -2.97
N THR A 108 -4.09 14.21 -3.37
CA THR A 108 -2.89 15.04 -3.20
C THR A 108 -1.93 14.88 -4.36
N ILE A 109 -1.19 15.94 -4.70
CA ILE A 109 -0.02 15.88 -5.59
C ILE A 109 1.23 15.50 -4.79
N LEU A 110 1.73 14.29 -5.02
CA LEU A 110 2.96 13.76 -4.44
C LEU A 110 4.19 14.24 -5.21
N GLY A 111 5.35 14.24 -4.55
CA GLY A 111 6.64 14.60 -5.15
C GLY A 111 6.97 16.08 -5.12
N SER A 112 6.29 16.86 -4.27
CA SER A 112 6.60 18.27 -4.00
C SER A 112 7.19 18.45 -2.60
N VAL A 113 8.01 19.48 -2.41
CA VAL A 113 8.50 19.94 -1.10
C VAL A 113 7.53 20.91 -0.41
N LEU A 114 6.42 21.28 -1.06
CA LEU A 114 5.40 22.13 -0.44
C LEU A 114 4.65 21.36 0.68
N PRO A 115 4.11 22.07 1.69
CA PRO A 115 3.26 21.47 2.71
C PRO A 115 2.09 20.68 2.11
N LEU A 116 1.64 19.63 2.81
CA LEU A 116 0.53 18.78 2.37
C LEU A 116 -0.73 19.60 2.06
N GLN A 117 -1.02 20.62 2.88
CA GLN A 117 -2.19 21.48 2.73
C GLN A 117 -2.19 22.25 1.39
N GLU A 118 -1.03 22.52 0.83
CA GLU A 118 -0.88 23.23 -0.44
C GLU A 118 -0.91 22.31 -1.67
N THR A 119 -0.81 21.00 -1.44
CA THR A 119 -0.79 19.98 -2.49
C THR A 119 -2.06 19.12 -2.49
N LEU A 120 -2.94 19.32 -1.51
CA LEU A 120 -4.29 18.75 -1.47
C LEU A 120 -5.13 19.24 -2.66
N VAL A 121 -5.86 18.32 -3.26
CA VAL A 121 -6.72 18.52 -4.43
C VAL A 121 -8.15 18.29 -3.96
N SER A 122 -8.96 19.36 -3.91
CA SER A 122 -10.37 19.24 -3.55
C SER A 122 -11.23 18.94 -4.78
N SER A 123 -10.77 19.37 -5.97
CA SER A 123 -11.42 19.14 -7.25
C SER A 123 -10.40 18.84 -8.34
N TYR A 124 -10.74 17.97 -9.30
CA TYR A 124 -9.85 17.62 -10.42
C TYR A 124 -9.38 18.84 -11.23
N ASN A 125 -10.18 19.90 -11.29
CA ASN A 125 -9.80 21.13 -12.01
C ASN A 125 -8.65 21.88 -11.34
N GLU A 126 -8.35 21.61 -10.07
CA GLU A 126 -7.27 22.26 -9.32
C GLU A 126 -5.91 21.63 -9.58
N ILE A 127 -5.86 20.40 -10.13
CA ILE A 127 -4.62 19.65 -10.35
C ILE A 127 -3.63 20.49 -11.16
N ASP A 128 -4.05 21.01 -12.32
CA ASP A 128 -3.19 21.82 -13.17
C ASP A 128 -2.70 23.08 -12.49
N THR A 129 -3.55 23.72 -11.69
CA THR A 129 -3.22 24.94 -10.94
C THR A 129 -2.16 24.64 -9.88
N ILE A 130 -2.31 23.55 -9.14
CA ILE A 130 -1.35 23.12 -8.11
C ILE A 130 -0.03 22.68 -8.75
N VAL A 131 -0.06 21.93 -9.86
CA VAL A 131 1.15 21.55 -10.61
C VAL A 131 1.91 22.80 -11.07
N LYS A 132 1.21 23.77 -11.68
CA LYS A 132 1.82 25.04 -12.12
C LYS A 132 2.41 25.83 -10.96
N LYS A 133 1.72 25.87 -9.81
CA LYS A 133 2.24 26.50 -8.58
C LYS A 133 3.53 25.83 -8.11
N ILE A 134 3.57 24.50 -8.07
CA ILE A 134 4.77 23.73 -7.68
C ILE A 134 5.94 24.05 -8.64
N GLN A 135 5.67 24.05 -9.94
CA GLN A 135 6.67 24.35 -10.97
C GLN A 135 7.20 25.79 -10.86
N ALA A 136 6.30 26.78 -10.71
CA ALA A 136 6.66 28.18 -10.57
C ALA A 136 7.55 28.44 -9.34
N ASN A 137 7.32 27.69 -8.26
CA ASN A 137 8.11 27.77 -7.02
C ASN A 137 9.39 26.90 -7.03
N ASN A 138 9.70 26.21 -8.14
CA ASN A 138 10.78 25.21 -8.20
C ASN A 138 10.69 24.15 -7.08
N ALA A 139 9.47 23.80 -6.67
CA ALA A 139 9.20 23.00 -5.47
C ALA A 139 8.99 21.50 -5.78
N ILE A 140 9.55 21.00 -6.88
CA ILE A 140 9.60 19.56 -7.17
C ILE A 140 10.66 18.95 -6.26
N ALA A 141 10.34 17.85 -5.59
CA ALA A 141 11.28 17.14 -4.75
C ALA A 141 12.39 16.53 -5.62
N LYS A 142 13.61 17.05 -5.45
CA LYS A 142 14.80 16.64 -6.20
C LYS A 142 15.66 15.63 -5.44
N TYR A 143 15.65 15.78 -4.12
CA TYR A 143 16.40 15.01 -3.14
C TYR A 143 15.64 15.16 -1.81
N VAL A 144 15.31 14.05 -1.16
CA VAL A 144 14.91 14.03 0.26
C VAL A 144 16.03 13.34 0.99
#